data_AF-A0A7C3XD00-F1
#
_entry.id   AF-A0A7C3XD00-F1
#
_cell.length_a   1.000
_cell.length_b   1.000
_cell.length_c   1.000
_cell.angle_alpha   90.00
_cell.angle_beta   90.00
_cell.angle_gamma   90.00
#
_symmetry.space_group_name_H-M   'P 1'
#
loop_
_entity.id
_entity.type
_entity.pdbx_description
1 polymer ?
#
loop_
_entity_poly.entity_id
_entity_poly.type
_entity_poly.pdbx_seq_one_letter_code
_entity_poly.pdbx_strand_id
1 'polypeptide(L)'
;MCRFGVLWACLVCGLVMPWSAAVGQQEQVLQYRVTEDSPKAFGQYIADGTRLSTTTPEGIRLPTFKDPLPMFCKWVSPMAKGGFRWVAIARSLAKGPYDLLYMDTNGDGNLDDEAPLKGSTERVDTVWYARFKPVRMVLDGPDGPAIYHISVHTCTAMDNTWCFFRPACWYEGEISIDGSILQCRLLDGNSNGAFNDELDWAVVDDRKGNFLRLRGRGFVDVNGTLYALDVAQDGARVRFKKAEDVRCGRLRVPQQLVSLTILGDQGEFRLVPRERAYVLPVGTYYIRNWSMKRLDAAGRVWTAEARVERTSRNRIELLDGKEVLPSNIGEPFVCKVQARTRADVLVIQQQLIGHMGEAITLFVNGKRPAPPSLDIRDSTGGYEKDLSFSYG
;
A
#
# COMPACT_ATOMS: atom_id res chain seq x y z
N MET A 1 -13.08 -44.94 71.63
CA MET A 1 -14.31 -44.72 70.86
C MET A 1 -13.93 -44.05 69.54
N CYS A 2 -14.41 -44.62 68.44
CA CYS A 2 -14.06 -44.31 67.05
C CYS A 2 -14.09 -42.83 66.69
N ARG A 3 -13.16 -42.42 65.82
CA ARG A 3 -13.49 -41.64 64.61
C ARG A 3 -12.34 -41.70 63.59
N PHE A 4 -12.63 -42.38 62.48
CA PHE A 4 -11.87 -42.34 61.24
C PHE A 4 -11.97 -40.93 60.64
N GLY A 5 -10.83 -40.34 60.29
CA GLY A 5 -10.73 -39.11 59.48
C GLY A 5 -10.21 -39.46 58.11
N VAL A 6 -11.07 -39.33 57.10
CA VAL A 6 -10.79 -39.56 55.68
C VAL A 6 -9.92 -38.42 55.13
N LEU A 7 -8.73 -38.74 54.63
CA LEU A 7 -7.89 -37.84 53.84
C LEU A 7 -8.35 -37.89 52.38
N TRP A 8 -8.93 -36.78 51.90
CA TRP A 8 -9.21 -36.57 50.49
C TRP A 8 -7.93 -36.14 49.76
N ALA A 9 -7.46 -36.96 48.83
CA ALA A 9 -6.45 -36.59 47.85
C ALA A 9 -7.15 -35.83 46.70
N CYS A 10 -6.89 -34.52 46.59
CA CYS A 10 -7.27 -33.75 45.40
C CYS A 10 -6.29 -34.06 44.26
N LEU A 11 -6.72 -34.89 43.32
CA LEU A 11 -6.10 -35.05 42.01
C LEU A 11 -6.36 -33.76 41.20
N VAL A 12 -5.37 -32.89 41.07
CA VAL A 12 -5.40 -31.79 40.10
C VAL A 12 -5.02 -32.38 38.75
N CYS A 13 -6.01 -32.83 37.98
CA CYS A 13 -5.84 -33.09 36.56
C CYS A 13 -5.65 -31.74 35.85
N GLY A 14 -4.39 -31.39 35.58
CA GLY A 14 -4.05 -30.31 34.66
C GLY A 14 -4.56 -30.65 33.26
N LEU A 15 -5.72 -30.11 32.90
CA LEU A 15 -6.15 -30.02 31.51
C LEU A 15 -5.21 -29.04 30.79
N VAL A 16 -4.14 -29.58 30.21
CA VAL A 16 -3.46 -28.91 29.10
C VAL A 16 -4.39 -29.06 27.91
N MET A 17 -5.24 -28.06 27.66
CA MET A 17 -5.99 -28.03 26.40
C MET A 17 -4.98 -27.83 25.28
N PRO A 18 -4.88 -28.75 24.30
CA PRO A 18 -4.12 -28.48 23.10
C PRO A 18 -4.83 -27.33 22.38
N TRP A 19 -4.16 -26.19 22.26
CA TRP A 19 -4.57 -25.13 21.34
C TRP A 19 -4.45 -25.70 19.93
N SER A 20 -5.54 -26.28 19.43
CA SER A 20 -5.59 -26.88 18.10
C SER A 20 -5.30 -25.82 17.02
N ALA A 21 -4.49 -26.17 16.03
CA ALA A 21 -4.12 -25.37 14.85
C ALA A 21 -5.31 -24.90 13.96
N ALA A 22 -6.55 -25.13 14.39
CA ALA A 22 -7.78 -24.78 13.69
C ALA A 22 -8.13 -23.28 13.74
N VAL A 23 -7.49 -22.48 14.59
CA VAL A 23 -7.81 -21.06 14.77
C VAL A 23 -7.57 -20.25 13.48
N GLY A 24 -6.55 -20.61 12.68
CA GLY A 24 -6.23 -19.89 11.44
C GLY A 24 -7.30 -20.01 10.34
N GLN A 25 -8.05 -21.11 10.33
CA GLN A 25 -9.12 -21.34 9.36
C GLN A 25 -10.48 -20.78 9.79
N GLN A 26 -10.61 -20.32 11.03
CA GLN A 26 -11.82 -19.67 11.52
C GLN A 26 -11.87 -18.21 11.06
N GLU A 27 -13.08 -17.65 10.99
CA GLU A 27 -13.24 -16.22 10.74
C GLU A 27 -12.71 -15.42 11.91
N GLN A 28 -11.98 -14.35 11.58
CA GLN A 28 -11.34 -13.46 12.53
C GLN A 28 -11.85 -12.05 12.27
N VAL A 29 -12.30 -11.39 13.33
CA VAL A 29 -12.92 -10.06 13.24
C VAL A 29 -11.84 -8.98 13.33
N LEU A 30 -11.91 -8.03 12.40
CA LEU A 30 -11.05 -6.85 12.40
C LEU A 30 -11.81 -5.64 12.95
N GLN A 31 -11.05 -4.69 13.48
CA GLN A 31 -11.59 -3.45 14.01
C GLN A 31 -11.58 -2.37 12.94
N TYR A 32 -12.72 -1.69 12.81
CA TYR A 32 -12.86 -0.56 11.92
C TYR A 32 -12.08 0.66 12.45
N ARG A 33 -11.46 1.39 11.52
CA ARG A 33 -10.69 2.61 11.80
C ARG A 33 -11.05 3.69 10.81
N VAL A 34 -10.96 4.94 11.25
CA VAL A 34 -11.25 6.13 10.47
C VAL A 34 -10.09 7.12 10.63
N THR A 35 -9.82 7.88 9.58
CA THR A 35 -8.77 8.90 9.56
C THR A 35 -9.20 10.07 8.69
N GLU A 36 -8.81 11.28 9.07
CA GLU A 36 -8.95 12.46 8.20
C GLU A 36 -7.89 12.49 7.10
N ASP A 37 -6.72 11.88 7.36
CA ASP A 37 -5.59 11.77 6.42
C ASP A 37 -5.55 10.39 5.75
N SER A 38 -4.94 10.26 4.57
CA SER A 38 -4.64 8.93 4.00
C SER A 38 -3.90 8.04 5.00
N PRO A 39 -4.30 6.78 5.24
CA PRO A 39 -3.54 5.90 6.11
C PRO A 39 -2.12 5.66 5.55
N LYS A 40 -1.15 6.37 6.13
CA LYS A 40 0.29 6.36 5.74
C LYS A 40 0.88 4.95 5.64
N ALA A 41 0.29 3.98 6.33
CA ALA A 41 0.67 2.57 6.35
C ALA A 41 0.67 1.89 4.97
N PHE A 42 -0.21 2.30 4.04
CA PHE A 42 -0.42 1.58 2.79
C PHE A 42 0.38 2.15 1.60
N GLY A 43 0.79 3.42 1.66
CA GLY A 43 1.61 4.08 0.63
C GLY A 43 0.80 4.99 -0.31
N GLN A 44 1.19 5.05 -1.58
CA GLN A 44 0.58 5.95 -2.57
C GLN A 44 -0.66 5.29 -3.22
N TYR A 45 -1.77 6.01 -3.22
CA TYR A 45 -3.06 5.58 -3.74
C TYR A 45 -3.12 5.79 -5.25
N ILE A 46 -3.72 4.85 -5.97
CA ILE A 46 -4.21 5.10 -7.32
C ILE A 46 -5.64 5.58 -7.14
N ALA A 47 -5.87 6.89 -7.27
CA ALA A 47 -7.21 7.44 -7.28
C ALA A 47 -7.56 7.76 -8.73
N ASP A 48 -8.37 6.92 -9.36
CA ASP A 48 -8.94 7.26 -10.65
C ASP A 48 -9.95 8.39 -10.46
N GLY A 49 -9.70 9.50 -11.15
CA GLY A 49 -10.58 10.66 -11.11
C GLY A 49 -11.84 10.39 -11.93
N THR A 50 -13.00 10.75 -11.38
CA THR A 50 -14.25 10.82 -12.14
C THR A 50 -14.48 12.25 -12.61
N ARG A 51 -14.69 12.44 -13.92
CA ARG A 51 -15.03 13.75 -14.45
C ARG A 51 -16.44 14.13 -14.00
N LEU A 52 -16.58 15.34 -13.47
CA LEU A 52 -17.86 15.90 -13.07
C LEU A 52 -18.62 16.46 -14.27
N SER A 53 -19.95 16.34 -14.25
CA SER A 53 -20.85 16.82 -15.31
C SER A 53 -21.77 17.91 -14.80
N THR A 54 -22.15 18.86 -15.65
CA THR A 54 -23.21 19.84 -15.37
C THR A 54 -24.61 19.32 -15.72
N THR A 55 -24.71 18.09 -16.24
CA THR A 55 -26.01 17.45 -16.52
C THR A 55 -26.71 17.12 -15.22
N THR A 56 -27.85 17.76 -14.98
CA THR A 56 -28.72 17.47 -13.83
C THR A 56 -29.19 16.01 -13.89
N PRO A 57 -28.99 15.23 -12.82
CA PRO A 57 -29.47 13.86 -12.78
C PRO A 57 -31.00 13.77 -12.78
N GLU A 58 -31.54 12.75 -13.46
CA GLU A 58 -32.97 12.45 -13.45
C GLU A 58 -33.36 11.56 -12.26
N GLY A 59 -34.59 11.71 -11.77
CA GLY A 59 -35.17 10.80 -10.79
C GLY A 59 -34.61 10.91 -9.36
N ILE A 60 -33.85 11.96 -9.05
CA ILE A 60 -33.36 12.25 -7.70
C ILE A 60 -33.90 13.58 -7.19
N ARG A 61 -33.97 13.71 -5.86
CA ARG A 61 -34.29 14.98 -5.21
C ARG A 61 -32.99 15.75 -4.98
N LEU A 62 -32.98 17.02 -5.36
CA LEU A 62 -31.80 17.88 -5.31
C LEU A 62 -32.02 19.04 -4.34
N PRO A 63 -30.97 19.47 -3.63
CA PRO A 63 -31.05 20.66 -2.80
C PRO A 63 -31.21 21.90 -3.67
N THR A 64 -31.71 22.97 -3.06
CA THR A 64 -31.69 24.29 -3.70
C THR A 64 -30.27 24.86 -3.67
N PHE A 65 -29.55 24.74 -4.78
CA PHE A 65 -28.19 25.28 -4.90
C PHE A 65 -28.20 26.80 -5.05
N LYS A 66 -27.28 27.48 -4.34
CA LYS A 66 -26.95 28.89 -4.60
C LYS A 66 -26.10 29.06 -5.86
N ASP A 67 -25.35 28.02 -6.21
CA ASP A 67 -24.53 27.95 -7.42
C ASP A 67 -25.44 27.72 -8.64
N PRO A 68 -25.37 28.55 -9.69
CA PRO A 68 -26.14 28.30 -10.91
C PRO A 68 -25.61 27.13 -11.75
N LEU A 69 -24.41 26.61 -11.44
CA LEU A 69 -23.78 25.52 -12.19
C LEU A 69 -23.27 24.41 -11.25
N PRO A 70 -24.15 23.76 -10.46
CA PRO A 70 -23.76 22.59 -9.69
C PRO A 70 -23.27 21.48 -10.63
N MET A 71 -22.39 20.65 -10.12
CA MET A 71 -21.80 19.55 -10.87
C MET A 71 -22.05 18.22 -10.19
N PHE A 72 -22.19 17.16 -10.98
CA PHE A 72 -22.65 15.85 -10.53
C PHE A 72 -21.73 14.74 -11.02
N CYS A 73 -21.55 13.72 -10.19
CA CYS A 73 -20.98 12.44 -10.60
C CYS A 73 -21.59 11.30 -9.78
N LYS A 74 -21.21 10.08 -10.15
CA LYS A 74 -21.55 8.87 -9.42
C LYS A 74 -20.31 8.35 -8.72
N TRP A 75 -20.40 8.08 -7.44
CA TRP A 75 -19.45 7.21 -6.76
C TRP A 75 -19.92 5.77 -6.93
N VAL A 76 -19.15 4.96 -7.66
CA VAL A 76 -19.52 3.57 -7.98
C VAL A 76 -19.18 2.68 -6.80
N SER A 77 -20.13 1.86 -6.37
CA SER A 77 -19.95 0.93 -5.25
C SER A 77 -20.79 -0.32 -5.47
N PRO A 78 -20.20 -1.53 -5.38
CA PRO A 78 -20.96 -2.78 -5.43
C PRO A 78 -21.84 -2.99 -4.20
N MET A 79 -21.59 -2.24 -3.11
CA MET A 79 -22.38 -2.29 -1.87
C MET A 79 -23.47 -1.20 -1.81
N ALA A 80 -23.63 -0.39 -2.87
CA ALA A 80 -24.72 0.56 -2.96
C ALA A 80 -25.88 -0.05 -3.75
N LYS A 81 -27.11 0.09 -3.25
CA LYS A 81 -28.32 -0.16 -4.05
C LYS A 81 -28.26 0.59 -5.39
N GLY A 82 -28.32 -0.14 -6.50
CA GLY A 82 -28.19 0.41 -7.86
C GLY A 82 -26.75 0.55 -8.37
N GLY A 83 -25.75 0.15 -7.57
CA GLY A 83 -24.33 0.11 -7.96
C GLY A 83 -23.59 1.45 -7.82
N PHE A 84 -24.23 2.49 -7.28
CA PHE A 84 -23.60 3.79 -7.09
C PHE A 84 -24.33 4.64 -6.03
N ARG A 85 -23.68 5.72 -5.60
CA ARG A 85 -24.29 6.84 -4.87
C ARG A 85 -24.11 8.13 -5.66
N TRP A 86 -25.07 9.03 -5.54
CA TRP A 86 -24.97 10.35 -6.16
C TRP A 86 -24.08 11.29 -5.36
N VAL A 87 -23.33 12.10 -6.09
CA VAL A 87 -22.47 13.15 -5.55
C VAL A 87 -22.79 14.43 -6.29
N ALA A 88 -23.04 15.52 -5.56
CA ALA A 88 -23.12 16.85 -6.10
C ALA A 88 -22.05 17.75 -5.47
N ILE A 89 -21.39 18.56 -6.29
CA ILE A 89 -20.48 19.60 -5.84
C ILE A 89 -21.00 20.94 -6.32
N ALA A 90 -20.98 21.94 -5.44
CA ALA A 90 -21.42 23.29 -5.75
C ALA A 90 -20.43 24.32 -5.16
N ARG A 91 -20.53 25.56 -5.62
CA ARG A 91 -19.85 26.70 -5.01
C ARG A 91 -20.71 27.31 -3.91
N SER A 92 -20.09 27.67 -2.80
CA SER A 92 -20.71 28.51 -1.78
C SER A 92 -20.82 29.99 -2.17
N LEU A 93 -20.04 30.42 -3.16
CA LEU A 93 -19.97 31.79 -3.67
C LEU A 93 -20.19 31.79 -5.19
N ALA A 94 -20.60 32.92 -5.76
CA ALA A 94 -20.85 33.06 -7.20
C ALA A 94 -19.63 32.79 -8.09
N LYS A 95 -18.41 32.90 -7.54
CA LYS A 95 -17.14 32.58 -8.19
C LYS A 95 -16.22 31.89 -7.19
N GLY A 96 -15.29 31.09 -7.71
CA GLY A 96 -14.29 30.39 -6.91
C GLY A 96 -14.39 28.87 -7.02
N PRO A 97 -13.73 28.15 -6.11
CA PRO A 97 -13.70 26.69 -6.12
C PRO A 97 -15.07 26.08 -5.81
N TYR A 98 -15.30 24.89 -6.37
CA TYR A 98 -16.39 24.02 -5.98
C TYR A 98 -16.12 23.44 -4.58
N ASP A 99 -16.68 24.08 -3.56
CA ASP A 99 -16.31 23.93 -2.16
C ASP A 99 -17.43 23.47 -1.22
N LEU A 100 -18.58 23.09 -1.78
CA LEU A 100 -19.67 22.40 -1.11
C LEU A 100 -19.85 21.01 -1.70
N LEU A 101 -19.89 19.99 -0.86
CA LEU A 101 -20.13 18.59 -1.21
C LEU A 101 -21.46 18.12 -0.64
N TYR A 102 -22.26 17.48 -1.46
CA TYR A 102 -23.44 16.70 -1.08
C TYR A 102 -23.21 15.27 -1.58
N MET A 103 -23.43 14.28 -0.72
CA MET A 103 -23.39 12.87 -1.09
C MET A 103 -24.66 12.20 -0.58
N ASP A 104 -25.22 11.32 -1.39
CA ASP A 104 -26.33 10.43 -1.03
C ASP A 104 -25.79 9.37 -0.06
N THR A 105 -25.77 9.69 1.24
CA THR A 105 -25.06 8.92 2.27
C THR A 105 -25.81 7.66 2.69
N ASN A 106 -27.14 7.66 2.52
CA ASN A 106 -28.03 6.58 2.90
C ASN A 106 -28.56 5.77 1.69
N GLY A 107 -28.37 6.26 0.46
CA GLY A 107 -28.77 5.57 -0.76
C GLY A 107 -30.23 5.74 -1.18
N ASP A 108 -30.95 6.73 -0.65
CA ASP A 108 -32.36 6.95 -0.97
C ASP A 108 -32.58 7.84 -2.21
N GLY A 109 -31.50 8.39 -2.78
CA GLY A 109 -31.56 9.28 -3.94
C GLY A 109 -32.11 10.67 -3.60
N ASN A 110 -32.07 11.07 -2.33
CA ASN A 110 -32.37 12.41 -1.85
C ASN A 110 -31.06 13.11 -1.46
N LEU A 111 -30.73 14.20 -2.15
CA LEU A 111 -29.62 15.06 -1.78
C LEU A 111 -30.10 16.34 -1.05
N ASP A 112 -31.41 16.56 -0.95
CA ASP A 112 -31.99 17.75 -0.33
C ASP A 112 -32.01 17.68 1.20
N ASP A 113 -32.05 16.48 1.76
CA ASP A 113 -31.91 16.21 3.20
C ASP A 113 -30.45 16.05 3.64
N GLU A 114 -29.51 16.03 2.69
CA GLU A 114 -28.08 15.91 2.97
C GLU A 114 -27.48 17.28 3.33
N ALA A 115 -26.87 17.35 4.52
CA ALA A 115 -26.21 18.57 4.97
C ALA A 115 -24.93 18.81 4.15
N PRO A 116 -24.75 19.99 3.51
CA PRO A 116 -23.56 20.26 2.71
C PRO A 116 -22.30 20.27 3.56
N LEU A 117 -21.28 19.57 3.08
CA LEU A 117 -19.95 19.60 3.66
C LEU A 117 -19.13 20.70 3.00
N LYS A 118 -18.63 21.63 3.82
CA LYS A 118 -17.72 22.68 3.37
C LYS A 118 -16.30 22.14 3.25
N GLY A 119 -15.71 22.24 2.06
CA GLY A 119 -14.34 21.84 1.78
C GLY A 119 -13.32 22.91 2.16
N SER A 120 -12.11 22.47 2.52
CA SER A 120 -10.93 23.32 2.53
C SER A 120 -10.44 23.52 1.10
N THR A 121 -10.02 24.73 0.74
CA THR A 121 -9.69 25.06 -0.66
C THR A 121 -8.29 25.62 -0.79
N GLU A 122 -7.61 25.26 -1.87
CA GLU A 122 -6.25 25.70 -2.18
C GLU A 122 -6.15 26.02 -3.67
N ARG A 123 -5.35 27.02 -4.03
CA ARG A 123 -5.00 27.31 -5.42
C ARG A 123 -3.51 27.10 -5.63
N VAL A 124 -3.17 26.29 -6.63
CA VAL A 124 -1.80 26.12 -7.11
C VAL A 124 -1.81 26.49 -8.59
N ASP A 125 -1.10 27.55 -8.94
CA ASP A 125 -1.11 28.16 -10.28
C ASP A 125 -2.54 28.47 -10.78
N THR A 126 -2.99 27.75 -11.80
CA THR A 126 -4.31 27.88 -12.43
C THR A 126 -5.31 26.82 -11.98
N VAL A 127 -4.92 25.95 -11.04
CA VAL A 127 -5.73 24.83 -10.57
C VAL A 127 -6.28 25.12 -9.18
N TRP A 128 -7.58 24.94 -9.02
CA TRP A 128 -8.24 24.95 -7.72
C TRP A 128 -8.41 23.53 -7.19
N TYR A 129 -8.11 23.34 -5.91
CA TYR A 129 -8.36 22.11 -5.18
C TYR A 129 -9.39 22.37 -4.09
N ALA A 130 -10.31 21.43 -3.90
CA ALA A 130 -11.09 21.34 -2.67
C ALA A 130 -10.89 19.97 -2.02
N ARG A 131 -10.77 19.94 -0.70
CA ARG A 131 -10.66 18.72 0.10
C ARG A 131 -11.73 18.73 1.18
N PHE A 132 -12.53 17.69 1.19
CA PHE A 132 -13.63 17.52 2.14
C PHE A 132 -13.21 16.57 3.25
N LYS A 133 -13.79 16.77 4.44
CA LYS A 133 -13.63 15.82 5.54
C LYS A 133 -14.25 14.45 5.16
N PRO A 134 -13.80 13.35 5.80
CA PRO A 134 -14.40 12.03 5.59
C PRO A 134 -15.92 12.07 5.73
N VAL A 135 -16.61 11.54 4.72
CA VAL A 135 -18.06 11.37 4.70
C VAL A 135 -18.40 9.98 5.19
N ARG A 136 -19.26 9.88 6.20
CA ARG A 136 -19.78 8.60 6.68
C ARG A 136 -20.93 8.15 5.78
N MET A 137 -20.75 7.01 5.13
CA MET A 137 -21.73 6.35 4.26
C MET A 137 -22.35 5.15 4.99
N VAL A 138 -23.62 4.86 4.70
CA VAL A 138 -24.29 3.61 5.04
C VAL A 138 -24.51 2.82 3.76
N LEU A 139 -23.90 1.64 3.69
CA LEU A 139 -23.93 0.76 2.52
C LEU A 139 -24.76 -0.50 2.80
N ASP A 140 -25.28 -1.08 1.75
CA ASP A 140 -26.08 -2.30 1.75
C ASP A 140 -25.14 -3.51 1.76
N GLY A 141 -24.53 -3.78 2.92
CA GLY A 141 -23.64 -4.92 3.10
C GLY A 141 -24.39 -6.26 3.09
N PRO A 142 -23.68 -7.37 2.79
CA PRO A 142 -24.30 -8.70 2.70
C PRO A 142 -24.90 -9.18 4.04
N ASP A 143 -24.33 -8.73 5.17
CA ASP A 143 -24.80 -9.06 6.52
C ASP A 143 -25.66 -7.93 7.15
N GLY A 144 -26.10 -6.96 6.33
CA GLY A 144 -26.83 -5.78 6.76
C GLY A 144 -26.06 -4.48 6.55
N PRO A 145 -26.54 -3.35 7.10
CA PRO A 145 -25.94 -2.05 6.89
C PRO A 145 -24.47 -2.00 7.32
N ALA A 146 -23.58 -1.61 6.41
CA ALA A 146 -22.16 -1.44 6.65
C ALA A 146 -21.78 0.04 6.67
N ILE A 147 -20.89 0.43 7.58
CA ILE A 147 -20.39 1.81 7.65
C ILE A 147 -19.12 1.91 6.82
N TYR A 148 -19.04 2.93 5.97
CA TYR A 148 -17.85 3.25 5.19
C TYR A 148 -17.52 4.74 5.31
N HIS A 149 -16.24 5.10 5.36
CA HIS A 149 -15.81 6.49 5.37
C HIS A 149 -14.96 6.78 4.14
N ILE A 150 -15.37 7.80 3.41
CA ILE A 150 -14.75 8.19 2.14
C ILE A 150 -14.33 9.65 2.19
N SER A 151 -13.10 9.92 1.75
CA SER A 151 -12.62 11.28 1.52
C SER A 151 -12.83 11.65 0.06
N VAL A 152 -13.29 12.88 -0.15
CA VAL A 152 -13.53 13.44 -1.49
C VAL A 152 -12.57 14.60 -1.71
N HIS A 153 -11.97 14.63 -2.89
CA HIS A 153 -11.15 15.75 -3.36
C HIS A 153 -11.61 16.17 -4.75
N THR A 154 -11.63 17.46 -5.03
CA THR A 154 -11.84 17.97 -6.38
C THR A 154 -10.61 18.70 -6.88
N CYS A 155 -10.37 18.60 -8.19
CA CYS A 155 -9.47 19.51 -8.87
C CYS A 155 -10.23 20.19 -10.03
N THR A 156 -10.10 21.50 -10.14
CA THR A 156 -10.69 22.30 -11.22
C THR A 156 -9.56 22.97 -11.98
N ALA A 157 -9.38 22.60 -13.24
CA ALA A 157 -8.42 23.20 -14.15
C ALA A 157 -9.14 23.64 -15.42
N MET A 158 -9.14 24.95 -15.70
CA MET A 158 -9.94 25.54 -16.78
C MET A 158 -11.43 25.11 -16.65
N ASP A 159 -11.99 24.50 -17.70
CA ASP A 159 -13.38 24.03 -17.73
C ASP A 159 -13.56 22.57 -17.29
N ASN A 160 -12.48 21.94 -16.78
CA ASN A 160 -12.51 20.55 -16.34
C ASN A 160 -12.46 20.44 -14.82
N THR A 161 -13.50 19.84 -14.26
CA THR A 161 -13.55 19.50 -12.85
C THR A 161 -13.53 17.98 -12.68
N TRP A 162 -12.60 17.49 -11.88
CA TRP A 162 -12.47 16.07 -11.53
C TRP A 162 -12.77 15.88 -10.06
N CYS A 163 -13.39 14.74 -9.73
CA CYS A 163 -13.66 14.28 -8.39
C CYS A 163 -12.85 13.01 -8.13
N PHE A 164 -12.15 12.96 -7.00
CA PHE A 164 -11.34 11.83 -6.57
C PHE A 164 -11.86 11.32 -5.24
N PHE A 165 -12.04 10.01 -5.18
CA PHE A 165 -12.47 9.30 -3.99
C PHE A 165 -11.26 8.59 -3.37
N ARG A 166 -11.22 8.56 -2.03
CA ARG A 166 -10.20 7.82 -1.28
C ARG A 166 -10.82 7.16 -0.06
N PRO A 167 -10.38 5.96 0.33
CA PRO A 167 -10.77 5.42 1.63
C PRO A 167 -10.26 6.35 2.73
N ALA A 168 -11.18 6.77 3.59
CA ALA A 168 -10.88 7.43 4.86
C ALA A 168 -10.99 6.45 6.04
N CYS A 169 -10.99 5.16 5.72
CA CYS A 169 -11.10 4.08 6.67
C CYS A 169 -10.24 2.88 6.28
N TRP A 170 -10.03 1.99 7.24
CA TRP A 170 -9.41 0.69 7.05
C TRP A 170 -9.88 -0.25 8.15
N TYR A 171 -9.62 -1.54 7.98
CA TYR A 171 -9.79 -2.52 9.06
C TYR A 171 -8.44 -2.96 9.57
N GLU A 172 -8.32 -3.18 10.86
CA GLU A 172 -7.11 -3.76 11.45
C GLU A 172 -7.39 -4.61 12.67
N GLY A 173 -6.56 -5.61 12.90
CA GLY A 173 -6.74 -6.49 14.04
C GLY A 173 -5.59 -7.46 14.20
N GLU A 174 -5.49 -8.01 15.40
CA GLU A 174 -4.64 -9.17 15.63
C GLU A 174 -5.32 -10.40 15.02
N ILE A 175 -4.54 -11.22 14.32
CA ILE A 175 -4.98 -12.48 13.73
C ILE A 175 -4.03 -13.60 14.14
N SER A 176 -4.54 -14.82 14.18
CA SER A 176 -3.77 -16.03 14.35
C SER A 176 -3.75 -16.83 13.05
N ILE A 177 -2.57 -17.23 12.58
CA ILE A 177 -2.40 -18.17 11.48
C ILE A 177 -1.43 -19.24 11.95
N ASP A 178 -1.90 -20.48 12.08
CA ASP A 178 -1.07 -21.63 12.47
C ASP A 178 -0.20 -21.38 13.72
N GLY A 179 -0.84 -20.85 14.76
CA GLY A 179 -0.20 -20.50 16.04
C GLY A 179 0.65 -19.22 16.01
N SER A 180 0.91 -18.64 14.83
CA SER A 180 1.58 -17.34 14.70
C SER A 180 0.59 -16.21 14.91
N ILE A 181 0.89 -15.30 15.84
CA ILE A 181 0.11 -14.08 16.07
C ILE A 181 0.68 -12.96 15.21
N LEU A 182 -0.15 -12.40 14.35
CA LEU A 182 0.20 -11.38 13.36
C LEU A 182 -0.79 -10.21 13.45
N GLN A 183 -0.40 -9.04 12.97
CA GLN A 183 -1.29 -7.92 12.72
C GLN A 183 -1.78 -7.98 11.28
N CYS A 184 -3.09 -7.88 11.06
CA CYS A 184 -3.70 -7.69 9.76
C CYS A 184 -4.21 -6.25 9.62
N ARG A 185 -4.05 -5.68 8.43
CA ARG A 185 -4.62 -4.39 8.03
C ARG A 185 -5.17 -4.51 6.62
N LEU A 186 -6.42 -4.12 6.41
CA LEU A 186 -7.10 -4.14 5.11
C LEU A 186 -7.45 -2.73 4.67
N LEU A 187 -7.18 -2.44 3.40
CA LEU A 187 -7.54 -1.21 2.75
C LEU A 187 -8.25 -1.52 1.43
N ASP A 188 -9.44 -0.92 1.28
CA ASP A 188 -10.12 -0.80 0.00
C ASP A 188 -9.26 0.06 -0.93
N GLY A 189 -8.62 -0.60 -1.91
CA GLY A 189 -7.61 0.00 -2.76
C GLY A 189 -8.20 0.81 -3.92
N ASN A 190 -9.47 0.55 -4.28
CA ASN A 190 -10.17 1.24 -5.37
C ASN A 190 -11.21 2.26 -4.86
N SER A 191 -11.39 2.35 -3.53
CA SER A 191 -12.30 3.26 -2.85
C SER A 191 -13.78 3.01 -3.16
N ASN A 192 -14.20 1.79 -3.50
CA ASN A 192 -15.57 1.50 -3.89
C ASN A 192 -16.47 1.01 -2.73
N GLY A 193 -15.95 0.92 -1.51
CA GLY A 193 -16.69 0.50 -0.32
C GLY A 193 -16.51 -0.98 0.04
N ALA A 194 -16.08 -1.82 -0.89
CA ALA A 194 -15.79 -3.23 -0.67
C ALA A 194 -14.30 -3.47 -0.39
N PHE A 195 -14.00 -4.55 0.33
CA PHE A 195 -12.63 -4.90 0.75
C PHE A 195 -12.16 -6.26 0.20
N ASN A 196 -12.86 -6.81 -0.79
CA ASN A 196 -12.59 -8.12 -1.37
C ASN A 196 -12.33 -8.09 -2.89
N ASP A 197 -11.92 -6.94 -3.42
CA ASP A 197 -11.53 -6.74 -4.81
C ASP A 197 -10.05 -7.04 -5.06
N GLU A 198 -9.69 -7.23 -6.34
CA GLU A 198 -8.29 -7.49 -6.73
C GLU A 198 -7.34 -6.31 -6.48
N LEU A 199 -7.89 -5.10 -6.40
CA LEU A 199 -7.12 -3.87 -6.17
C LEU A 199 -6.88 -3.59 -4.69
N ASP A 200 -7.51 -4.36 -3.81
CA ASP A 200 -7.44 -4.17 -2.37
C ASP A 200 -6.11 -4.65 -1.80
N TRP A 201 -5.73 -4.02 -0.71
CA TRP A 201 -4.47 -4.26 -0.05
C TRP A 201 -4.73 -4.89 1.31
N ALA A 202 -4.10 -6.04 1.54
CA ALA A 202 -3.92 -6.56 2.87
C ALA A 202 -2.45 -6.44 3.27
N VAL A 203 -2.18 -5.98 4.48
CA VAL A 203 -0.85 -6.01 5.08
C VAL A 203 -0.93 -6.92 6.29
N VAL A 204 -0.13 -7.98 6.28
CA VAL A 204 0.03 -8.90 7.40
C VAL A 204 1.44 -8.76 7.92
N ASP A 205 1.61 -8.33 9.17
CA ASP A 205 2.92 -8.08 9.77
C ASP A 205 3.09 -8.74 11.13
N ASP A 206 4.34 -9.11 11.46
CA ASP A 206 4.68 -9.76 12.72
C ASP A 206 4.92 -8.75 13.87
N ARG A 207 4.56 -7.48 13.68
CA ARG A 207 4.87 -6.32 14.55
C ARG A 207 6.36 -6.08 14.83
N LYS A 208 7.28 -6.89 14.27
CA LYS A 208 8.74 -6.71 14.35
C LYS A 208 9.29 -6.03 13.09
N GLY A 209 8.40 -5.50 12.25
CA GLY A 209 8.76 -4.84 11.01
C GLY A 209 8.94 -5.79 9.83
N ASN A 210 8.62 -7.08 9.97
CA ASN A 210 8.43 -7.96 8.82
C ASN A 210 6.96 -7.89 8.43
N PHE A 211 6.69 -7.38 7.23
CA PHE A 211 5.34 -7.32 6.69
C PHE A 211 5.32 -8.04 5.35
N LEU A 212 4.19 -8.67 5.09
CA LEU A 212 3.78 -9.27 3.83
C LEU A 212 2.63 -8.40 3.32
N ARG A 213 2.71 -7.97 2.05
CA ARG A 213 1.62 -7.24 1.41
C ARG A 213 0.95 -8.15 0.41
N LEU A 214 -0.36 -8.32 0.53
CA LEU A 214 -1.16 -8.94 -0.50
C LEU A 214 -1.82 -7.83 -1.32
N ARG A 215 -1.90 -8.07 -2.62
CA ARG A 215 -2.76 -7.32 -3.52
C ARG A 215 -3.78 -8.29 -4.07
N GLY A 216 -5.06 -8.04 -3.80
CA GLY A 216 -6.14 -8.94 -4.22
C GLY A 216 -6.03 -10.33 -3.62
N ARG A 217 -6.19 -11.37 -4.46
CA ARG A 217 -6.29 -12.79 -4.09
C ARG A 217 -4.95 -13.52 -3.98
N GLY A 218 -3.94 -12.86 -3.42
CA GLY A 218 -2.59 -13.42 -3.25
C GLY A 218 -2.46 -14.39 -2.08
N PHE A 219 -1.21 -14.78 -1.78
CA PHE A 219 -0.87 -15.66 -0.65
C PHE A 219 -0.07 -14.93 0.42
N VAL A 220 -0.29 -15.32 1.68
CA VAL A 220 0.60 -15.03 2.80
C VAL A 220 1.48 -16.24 3.05
N ASP A 221 2.80 -16.04 3.07
CA ASP A 221 3.74 -17.05 3.57
C ASP A 221 3.89 -16.91 5.09
N VAL A 222 3.41 -17.91 5.84
CA VAL A 222 3.64 -18.02 7.27
C VAL A 222 4.52 -19.25 7.51
N ASN A 223 5.79 -19.00 7.85
CA ASN A 223 6.80 -20.02 8.16
C ASN A 223 6.96 -21.09 7.06
N GLY A 224 6.93 -20.69 5.79
CA GLY A 224 7.07 -21.57 4.62
C GLY A 224 5.78 -22.23 4.17
N THR A 225 4.65 -21.95 4.84
CA THR A 225 3.32 -22.42 4.44
C THR A 225 2.51 -21.27 3.85
N LEU A 226 1.92 -21.50 2.68
CA LEU A 226 1.10 -20.52 1.99
C LEU A 226 -0.35 -20.57 2.46
N TYR A 227 -0.92 -19.39 2.71
CA TYR A 227 -2.32 -19.20 3.09
C TYR A 227 -3.00 -18.24 2.12
N ALA A 228 -4.14 -18.64 1.58
CA ALA A 228 -5.02 -17.76 0.82
C ALA A 228 -5.86 -16.93 1.78
N LEU A 229 -5.94 -15.62 1.51
CA LEU A 229 -6.79 -14.69 2.25
C LEU A 229 -8.19 -14.63 1.62
N ASP A 230 -9.19 -14.85 2.45
CA ASP A 230 -10.61 -14.66 2.15
C ASP A 230 -11.12 -13.50 3.01
N VAL A 231 -11.68 -12.47 2.38
CA VAL A 231 -12.14 -11.24 3.04
C VAL A 231 -13.64 -11.10 2.81
N ALA A 232 -14.39 -10.86 3.89
CA ALA A 232 -15.80 -10.49 3.79
C ALA A 232 -15.93 -9.19 2.98
N GLN A 233 -17.01 -9.03 2.21
CA GLN A 233 -17.17 -7.88 1.32
C GLN A 233 -17.05 -6.53 2.05
N ASP A 234 -17.54 -6.45 3.28
CA ASP A 234 -17.49 -5.26 4.13
C ASP A 234 -16.14 -5.04 4.85
N GLY A 235 -15.19 -5.97 4.70
CA GLY A 235 -13.87 -5.95 5.34
C GLY A 235 -13.83 -6.34 6.82
N ALA A 236 -14.98 -6.56 7.47
CA ALA A 236 -15.05 -6.76 8.91
C ALA A 236 -14.47 -8.10 9.38
N ARG A 237 -14.42 -9.09 8.48
CA ARG A 237 -13.97 -10.45 8.76
C ARG A 237 -12.97 -10.94 7.73
N VAL A 238 -11.97 -11.68 8.20
CA VAL A 238 -10.99 -12.38 7.37
C VAL A 238 -10.89 -13.84 7.74
N ARG A 239 -10.49 -14.67 6.78
CA ARG A 239 -10.16 -16.07 6.99
C ARG A 239 -8.90 -16.42 6.20
N PHE A 240 -8.01 -17.19 6.81
CA PHE A 240 -6.79 -17.67 6.17
C PHE A 240 -6.90 -19.18 5.95
N LYS A 241 -7.05 -19.59 4.69
CA LYS A 241 -7.13 -21.00 4.33
C LYS A 241 -5.75 -21.46 3.88
N LYS A 242 -5.25 -22.54 4.46
CA LYS A 242 -4.03 -23.18 3.97
C LYS A 242 -4.23 -23.50 2.49
N ALA A 243 -3.29 -23.07 1.65
CA ALA A 243 -3.36 -23.32 0.23
C ALA A 243 -2.80 -24.72 -0.06
N GLU A 244 -3.60 -25.54 -0.74
CA GLU A 244 -3.24 -26.89 -1.18
C GLU A 244 -2.95 -26.86 -2.69
N ASP A 245 -2.10 -27.77 -3.16
CA ASP A 245 -1.76 -27.95 -4.58
C ASP A 245 -1.32 -26.68 -5.33
N VAL A 246 -0.69 -25.74 -4.61
CA VAL A 246 -0.13 -24.53 -5.22
C VAL A 246 1.05 -24.91 -6.10
N ARG A 247 0.92 -24.69 -7.42
CA ARG A 247 2.03 -24.81 -8.36
C ARG A 247 3.11 -23.80 -8.01
N CYS A 248 4.35 -24.27 -7.89
CA CYS A 248 5.46 -23.46 -7.41
C CYS A 248 6.67 -23.56 -8.31
N GLY A 249 7.35 -22.41 -8.47
CA GLY A 249 8.70 -22.32 -8.99
C GLY A 249 9.71 -22.15 -7.87
N ARG A 250 11.00 -22.17 -8.23
CA ARG A 250 12.11 -22.06 -7.30
C ARG A 250 12.96 -20.82 -7.60
N LEU A 251 13.02 -19.87 -6.69
CA LEU A 251 13.81 -18.64 -6.82
C LEU A 251 15.13 -18.78 -6.08
N ARG A 252 16.25 -18.82 -6.81
CA ARG A 252 17.59 -18.74 -6.25
C ARG A 252 17.96 -17.30 -5.98
N VAL A 253 18.69 -17.08 -4.88
CA VAL A 253 19.18 -15.76 -4.50
C VAL A 253 20.70 -15.74 -4.39
N PRO A 254 21.37 -14.61 -4.73
CA PRO A 254 22.81 -14.45 -4.54
C PRO A 254 23.23 -14.62 -3.08
N GLN A 255 24.43 -15.16 -2.82
CA GLN A 255 24.91 -15.43 -1.46
C GLN A 255 25.07 -14.16 -0.60
N GLN A 256 25.39 -13.04 -1.24
CA GLN A 256 25.64 -11.75 -0.59
C GLN A 256 24.34 -11.01 -0.24
N LEU A 257 23.19 -11.52 -0.68
CA LEU A 257 21.89 -10.90 -0.46
C LEU A 257 21.53 -10.94 1.04
N VAL A 258 21.08 -9.80 1.56
CA VAL A 258 20.57 -9.63 2.93
C VAL A 258 19.05 -9.66 2.95
N SER A 259 18.42 -9.05 1.94
CA SER A 259 16.97 -9.10 1.78
C SER A 259 16.60 -8.84 0.33
N LEU A 260 15.51 -9.45 -0.11
CA LEU A 260 14.87 -9.21 -1.41
C LEU A 260 13.37 -9.09 -1.21
N THR A 261 12.76 -8.07 -1.79
CA THR A 261 11.30 -7.93 -1.88
C THR A 261 10.91 -8.04 -3.35
N ILE A 262 10.03 -8.98 -3.67
CA ILE A 262 9.42 -9.12 -4.98
C ILE A 262 7.91 -8.88 -4.87
N LEU A 263 7.32 -8.27 -5.89
CA LEU A 263 5.89 -8.00 -5.98
C LEU A 263 5.35 -8.59 -7.29
N GLY A 264 4.31 -9.41 -7.21
CA GLY A 264 3.63 -9.99 -8.36
C GLY A 264 2.15 -10.19 -8.10
N ASP A 265 1.50 -10.88 -9.03
CA ASP A 265 0.03 -11.10 -8.99
C ASP A 265 -0.38 -11.98 -7.80
N GLN A 266 0.55 -12.78 -7.27
CA GLN A 266 0.35 -13.65 -6.11
C GLN A 266 0.66 -12.96 -4.77
N GLY A 267 1.03 -11.68 -4.79
CA GLY A 267 1.38 -10.89 -3.61
C GLY A 267 2.84 -10.39 -3.58
N GLU A 268 3.19 -9.75 -2.47
CA GLU A 268 4.53 -9.28 -2.14
C GLU A 268 5.21 -10.25 -1.18
N PHE A 269 6.37 -10.76 -1.60
CA PHE A 269 7.19 -11.68 -0.80
C PHE A 269 8.47 -10.97 -0.37
N ARG A 270 8.68 -10.89 0.95
CA ARG A 270 9.94 -10.42 1.54
C ARG A 270 10.79 -11.61 1.95
N LEU A 271 11.88 -11.81 1.23
CA LEU A 271 12.81 -12.91 1.40
C LEU A 271 14.02 -12.40 2.19
N VAL A 272 14.25 -12.97 3.37
CA VAL A 272 15.47 -12.78 4.16
C VAL A 272 16.26 -14.08 4.06
N PRO A 273 17.34 -14.13 3.25
CA PRO A 273 18.12 -15.34 2.98
C PRO A 273 18.54 -16.08 4.26
N ARG A 274 17.80 -17.14 4.59
CA ARG A 274 18.24 -18.25 5.47
C ARG A 274 18.68 -19.44 4.64
N GLU A 275 18.05 -19.59 3.49
CA GLU A 275 18.32 -20.59 2.47
C GLU A 275 18.72 -19.90 1.16
N ARG A 276 19.32 -20.67 0.25
CA ARG A 276 19.77 -20.14 -1.05
C ARG A 276 18.70 -20.21 -2.15
N ALA A 277 17.55 -20.81 -1.83
CA ALA A 277 16.45 -21.01 -2.75
C ALA A 277 15.12 -20.88 -2.00
N TYR A 278 14.13 -20.29 -2.64
CA TYR A 278 12.77 -20.13 -2.11
C TYR A 278 11.78 -20.80 -3.04
N VAL A 279 10.82 -21.51 -2.48
CA VAL A 279 9.68 -22.08 -3.23
C VAL A 279 8.56 -21.06 -3.17
N LEU A 280 8.12 -20.58 -4.33
CA LEU A 280 7.13 -19.51 -4.43
C LEU A 280 6.08 -19.86 -5.50
N PRO A 281 4.83 -19.38 -5.37
CA PRO A 281 3.79 -19.61 -6.36
C PRO A 281 4.24 -19.21 -7.77
N VAL A 282 3.82 -19.97 -8.78
CA VAL A 282 4.04 -19.59 -10.18
C VAL A 282 3.43 -18.22 -10.48
N GLY A 283 4.09 -17.43 -11.31
CA GLY A 283 3.62 -16.09 -11.65
C GLY A 283 4.70 -15.17 -12.18
N THR A 284 4.26 -13.97 -12.55
CA THR A 284 5.15 -12.87 -12.91
C THR A 284 5.35 -11.96 -11.70
N TYR A 285 6.61 -11.72 -11.36
CA TYR A 285 7.03 -10.88 -10.24
C TYR A 285 7.97 -9.79 -10.71
N TYR A 286 8.12 -8.75 -9.90
CA TYR A 286 9.06 -7.66 -10.12
C TYR A 286 9.84 -7.40 -8.84
N ILE A 287 11.16 -7.29 -8.95
CA ILE A 287 12.01 -6.90 -7.82
C ILE A 287 11.66 -5.47 -7.42
N ARG A 288 11.27 -5.28 -6.15
CA ARG A 288 10.87 -3.97 -5.60
C ARG A 288 11.98 -3.35 -4.77
N ASN A 289 12.60 -4.14 -3.90
CA ASN A 289 13.71 -3.71 -3.05
C ASN A 289 14.72 -4.84 -2.92
N TRP A 290 15.99 -4.50 -2.78
CA TRP A 290 17.02 -5.47 -2.38
C TRP A 290 18.10 -4.78 -1.54
N SER A 291 18.76 -5.56 -0.70
CA SER A 291 19.95 -5.17 0.07
C SER A 291 20.95 -6.31 0.04
N MET A 292 22.24 -5.98 -0.10
CA MET A 292 23.33 -6.95 -0.12
C MET A 292 24.51 -6.44 0.71
N LYS A 293 25.32 -7.37 1.23
CA LYS A 293 26.50 -7.06 2.05
C LYS A 293 27.75 -7.77 1.55
N ARG A 294 28.89 -7.08 1.64
CA ARG A 294 30.22 -7.62 1.32
C ARG A 294 31.26 -7.10 2.31
N LEU A 295 32.21 -7.95 2.69
CA LEU A 295 33.42 -7.53 3.40
C LEU A 295 34.47 -7.12 2.38
N ASP A 296 35.13 -5.99 2.62
CA ASP A 296 36.35 -5.64 1.89
C ASP A 296 37.60 -6.24 2.55
N ALA A 297 38.76 -6.08 1.89
CA ALA A 297 40.04 -6.61 2.37
C ALA A 297 40.48 -6.02 3.71
N ALA A 298 39.96 -4.85 4.10
CA ALA A 298 40.22 -4.20 5.39
C ALA A 298 39.21 -4.62 6.47
N GLY A 299 38.34 -5.60 6.19
CA GLY A 299 37.31 -6.07 7.10
C GLY A 299 36.13 -5.12 7.27
N ARG A 300 36.00 -4.08 6.44
CA ARG A 300 34.85 -3.16 6.50
C ARG A 300 33.66 -3.80 5.80
N VAL A 301 32.47 -3.66 6.39
CA VAL A 301 31.21 -4.14 5.84
C VAL A 301 30.63 -3.08 4.91
N TRP A 302 30.59 -3.38 3.63
CA TRP A 302 29.87 -2.61 2.63
C TRP A 302 28.45 -3.14 2.51
N THR A 303 27.47 -2.25 2.53
CA THR A 303 26.07 -2.56 2.23
C THR A 303 25.63 -1.75 1.02
N ALA A 304 24.99 -2.41 0.07
CA ALA A 304 24.35 -1.75 -1.07
C ALA A 304 22.86 -2.05 -1.03
N GLU A 305 22.05 -1.00 -1.18
CA GLU A 305 20.60 -1.09 -1.12
C GLU A 305 19.97 -0.33 -2.28
N ALA A 306 18.86 -0.86 -2.79
CA ALA A 306 18.14 -0.21 -3.86
C ALA A 306 16.63 -0.44 -3.76
N ARG A 307 15.88 0.59 -4.15
CA ARG A 307 14.48 0.52 -4.51
C ARG A 307 14.36 0.61 -6.02
N VAL A 308 13.59 -0.30 -6.61
CA VAL A 308 13.50 -0.46 -8.05
C VAL A 308 12.08 -0.14 -8.49
N GLU A 309 11.94 0.73 -9.49
CA GLU A 309 10.66 0.98 -10.15
C GLU A 309 10.30 -0.19 -11.07
N ARG A 310 9.00 -0.38 -11.33
CA ARG A 310 8.55 -1.49 -12.19
C ARG A 310 8.99 -1.23 -13.64
N THR A 311 9.83 -2.12 -14.17
CA THR A 311 10.31 -2.10 -15.55
C THR A 311 10.36 -3.53 -16.11
N SER A 312 10.68 -3.71 -17.39
CA SER A 312 10.97 -5.05 -17.91
C SER A 312 12.27 -5.64 -17.35
N ARG A 313 13.22 -4.80 -16.91
CA ARG A 313 14.54 -5.23 -16.44
C ARG A 313 14.54 -5.91 -15.09
N ASN A 314 13.54 -5.67 -14.24
CA ASN A 314 13.41 -6.27 -12.91
C ASN A 314 12.31 -7.35 -12.85
N ARG A 315 11.81 -7.80 -14.00
CA ARG A 315 10.81 -8.87 -14.11
C ARG A 315 11.45 -10.24 -13.84
N ILE A 316 10.76 -11.06 -13.06
CA ILE A 316 11.06 -12.46 -12.80
C ILE A 316 9.82 -13.28 -13.19
N GLU A 317 10.02 -14.37 -13.92
CA GLU A 317 8.97 -15.32 -14.25
C GLU A 317 9.25 -16.65 -13.54
N LEU A 318 8.33 -17.08 -12.68
CA LEU A 318 8.40 -18.36 -11.99
C LEU A 318 7.45 -19.34 -12.67
N LEU A 319 8.02 -20.43 -13.17
CA LEU A 319 7.32 -21.52 -13.84
C LEU A 319 7.32 -22.77 -12.95
N ASP A 320 6.32 -23.62 -13.15
CA ASP A 320 6.09 -24.79 -12.31
C ASP A 320 7.27 -25.77 -12.36
N GLY A 321 7.80 -26.11 -11.18
CA GLY A 321 8.97 -26.98 -11.01
C GLY A 321 10.28 -26.44 -11.62
N LYS A 322 10.32 -25.19 -12.09
CA LYS A 322 11.52 -24.58 -12.68
C LYS A 322 12.26 -23.72 -11.67
N GLU A 323 13.57 -23.64 -11.83
CA GLU A 323 14.45 -22.80 -11.02
C GLU A 323 14.87 -21.56 -11.82
N VAL A 324 14.91 -20.39 -11.17
CA VAL A 324 15.39 -19.13 -11.74
C VAL A 324 16.40 -18.47 -10.80
N LEU A 325 17.46 -17.87 -11.35
CA LEU A 325 18.42 -17.03 -10.64
C LEU A 325 18.42 -15.64 -11.29
N PRO A 326 17.96 -14.58 -10.59
CA PRO A 326 18.03 -13.23 -11.12
C PRO A 326 19.49 -12.79 -11.26
N SER A 327 19.94 -12.57 -12.50
CA SER A 327 21.32 -12.14 -12.83
C SER A 327 21.52 -10.62 -12.74
N ASN A 328 20.45 -9.89 -12.52
CA ASN A 328 20.35 -8.43 -12.55
C ASN A 328 20.39 -7.79 -11.14
N ILE A 329 20.67 -8.56 -10.09
CA ILE A 329 20.81 -8.06 -8.71
C ILE A 329 22.29 -7.91 -8.37
N GLY A 330 22.67 -6.71 -7.92
CA GLY A 330 23.98 -6.45 -7.36
C GLY A 330 24.98 -5.83 -8.35
N GLU A 331 26.27 -6.06 -8.09
CA GLU A 331 27.39 -5.47 -8.83
C GLU A 331 27.49 -5.97 -10.29
N PRO A 332 28.19 -5.24 -11.19
CA PRO A 332 28.79 -3.92 -11.00
C PRO A 332 27.78 -2.77 -10.92
N PHE A 333 28.15 -1.74 -10.16
CA PHE A 333 27.44 -0.45 -10.16
C PHE A 333 28.19 0.55 -11.04
N VAL A 334 27.45 1.36 -11.78
CA VAL A 334 28.01 2.40 -12.63
C VAL A 334 27.84 3.76 -11.95
N CYS A 335 28.93 4.50 -11.79
CA CYS A 335 28.89 5.89 -11.36
C CYS A 335 28.51 6.77 -12.55
N LYS A 336 27.36 7.44 -12.48
CA LYS A 336 26.91 8.39 -13.48
C LYS A 336 27.01 9.81 -12.93
N VAL A 337 27.65 10.69 -13.69
CA VAL A 337 27.72 12.12 -13.40
C VAL A 337 26.97 12.88 -14.48
N GLN A 338 26.11 13.81 -14.09
CA GLN A 338 25.38 14.69 -14.99
C GLN A 338 25.62 16.13 -14.59
N ALA A 339 25.96 16.99 -15.54
CA ALA A 339 26.11 18.42 -15.35
C ALA A 339 25.04 19.14 -16.18
N ARG A 340 24.36 20.11 -15.57
CA ARG A 340 23.37 20.96 -16.25
C ARG A 340 23.51 22.39 -15.78
N THR A 341 23.48 23.33 -16.71
CA THR A 341 23.41 24.76 -16.39
C THR A 341 21.95 25.15 -16.20
N ARG A 342 21.63 25.81 -15.08
CA ARG A 342 20.34 26.46 -14.86
C ARG A 342 20.59 27.92 -14.53
N ALA A 343 20.15 28.82 -15.41
CA ALA A 343 20.53 30.22 -15.38
C ALA A 343 22.06 30.38 -15.37
N ASP A 344 22.62 30.87 -14.27
CA ASP A 344 24.04 31.11 -14.03
C ASP A 344 24.69 30.07 -13.09
N VAL A 345 23.96 29.02 -12.70
CA VAL A 345 24.45 27.98 -11.79
C VAL A 345 24.68 26.66 -12.54
N LEU A 346 25.89 26.11 -12.41
CA LEU A 346 26.21 24.76 -12.82
C LEU A 346 25.76 23.76 -11.73
N VAL A 347 24.79 22.91 -12.05
CA VAL A 347 24.31 21.84 -11.17
C VAL A 347 24.90 20.53 -11.62
N ILE A 348 25.69 19.90 -10.76
CA ILE A 348 26.30 18.60 -11.00
C ILE A 348 25.66 17.58 -10.05
N GLN A 349 25.24 16.45 -10.59
CA GLN A 349 24.64 15.35 -9.84
C GLN A 349 25.42 14.07 -10.12
N GLN A 350 25.80 13.36 -9.05
CA GLN A 350 26.38 12.03 -9.11
C GLN A 350 25.37 11.01 -8.58
N GLN A 351 25.30 9.85 -9.23
CA GLN A 351 24.46 8.73 -8.80
C GLN A 351 25.14 7.40 -9.12
N LEU A 352 25.02 6.43 -8.22
CA LEU A 352 25.36 5.04 -8.51
C LEU A 352 24.12 4.33 -9.08
N ILE A 353 24.31 3.64 -10.20
CA ILE A 353 23.24 2.98 -10.95
C ILE A 353 23.52 1.47 -11.04
N GLY A 354 22.53 0.65 -10.71
CA GLY A 354 22.58 -0.81 -10.84
C GLY A 354 22.13 -1.33 -12.22
N HIS A 355 22.16 -2.65 -12.40
CA HIS A 355 21.80 -3.31 -13.67
C HIS A 355 20.35 -3.08 -14.12
N MET A 356 19.43 -2.84 -13.20
CA MET A 356 18.02 -2.56 -13.50
C MET A 356 17.77 -1.07 -13.77
N GLY A 357 18.80 -0.22 -13.65
CA GLY A 357 18.72 1.24 -13.76
C GLY A 357 18.31 1.91 -12.44
N GLU A 358 18.33 1.16 -11.34
CA GLU A 358 17.96 1.60 -10.01
C GLU A 358 19.07 2.43 -9.35
N ALA A 359 18.67 3.36 -8.49
CA ALA A 359 19.58 4.12 -7.66
C ALA A 359 20.15 3.24 -6.54
N ILE A 360 21.48 3.20 -6.41
CA ILE A 360 22.17 2.47 -5.35
C ILE A 360 22.54 3.41 -4.21
N THR A 361 22.14 3.04 -3.00
CA THR A 361 22.63 3.65 -1.76
C THR A 361 23.69 2.76 -1.14
N LEU A 362 24.83 3.33 -0.78
CA LEU A 362 25.93 2.61 -0.16
C LEU A 362 26.12 3.00 1.31
N PHE A 363 26.52 2.02 2.10
CA PHE A 363 26.95 2.18 3.49
C PHE A 363 28.26 1.44 3.75
N VAL A 364 29.09 2.00 4.61
CA VAL A 364 30.32 1.40 5.14
C VAL A 364 30.17 1.31 6.65
N ASN A 365 30.22 0.09 7.20
CA ASN A 365 30.00 -0.18 8.62
C ASN A 365 28.71 0.46 9.16
N GLY A 366 27.64 0.39 8.35
CA GLY A 366 26.32 0.94 8.68
C GLY A 366 26.18 2.46 8.58
N LYS A 367 27.23 3.18 8.13
CA LYS A 367 27.20 4.64 7.95
C LYS A 367 27.32 4.99 6.47
N ARG A 368 26.66 6.06 6.04
CA ARG A 368 26.85 6.59 4.68
C ARG A 368 28.34 6.98 4.54
N PRO A 369 29.04 6.57 3.47
CA PRO A 369 30.46 6.90 3.30
C PRO A 369 30.64 8.42 3.17
N ALA A 370 31.88 8.91 3.18
CA ALA A 370 32.11 10.31 2.83
C ALA A 370 31.56 10.58 1.42
N PRO A 371 30.92 11.74 1.18
CA PRO A 371 30.52 12.12 -0.17
C PRO A 371 31.72 12.08 -1.12
N PRO A 372 31.52 11.69 -2.39
CA PRO A 372 32.59 11.75 -3.37
C PRO A 372 33.07 13.20 -3.54
N SER A 373 34.36 13.35 -3.85
CA SER A 373 34.92 14.62 -4.32
C SER A 373 34.60 14.83 -5.80
N LEU A 374 34.62 16.08 -6.23
CA LEU A 374 34.45 16.51 -7.60
C LEU A 374 35.58 17.48 -7.93
N ASP A 375 36.42 17.09 -8.87
CA ASP A 375 37.47 17.95 -9.44
C ASP A 375 36.97 18.51 -10.78
N ILE A 376 36.99 19.84 -10.91
CA ILE A 376 36.61 20.57 -12.12
C ILE A 376 37.85 21.25 -12.68
N ARG A 377 38.23 20.88 -13.90
CA ARG A 377 39.35 21.47 -14.64
C ARG A 377 38.90 22.03 -15.97
N ASP A 378 39.39 23.21 -16.34
CA ASP A 378 39.29 23.66 -17.72
C ASP A 378 40.32 22.94 -18.62
N SER A 379 40.12 23.00 -19.94
CA SER A 379 41.01 22.33 -20.91
C SER A 379 42.40 22.96 -20.98
N THR A 380 42.57 24.16 -20.43
CA THR A 380 43.81 24.94 -20.47
C THR A 380 44.66 24.79 -19.21
N GLY A 381 44.14 24.18 -18.15
CA GLY A 381 44.72 24.13 -16.82
C GLY A 381 44.68 25.45 -16.04
N GLY A 382 43.92 26.45 -16.50
CA GLY A 382 43.83 27.78 -15.88
C GLY A 382 42.80 27.86 -14.75
N TYR A 383 41.90 26.89 -14.69
CA TYR A 383 40.88 26.73 -13.67
C TYR A 383 40.92 25.30 -13.14
N GLU A 384 41.10 25.17 -11.83
CA GLU A 384 40.99 23.92 -11.08
C GLU A 384 40.22 24.19 -9.79
N LYS A 385 39.24 23.35 -9.50
CA LYS A 385 38.43 23.47 -8.28
C LYS A 385 38.06 22.10 -7.75
N ASP A 386 38.50 21.82 -6.53
CA ASP A 386 38.03 20.69 -5.74
C ASP A 386 36.75 21.07 -4.98
N LEU A 387 35.72 20.28 -5.18
CA LEU A 387 34.43 20.37 -4.52
C LEU A 387 34.08 19.02 -3.88
N SER A 388 33.09 19.01 -3.01
CA SER A 388 32.51 17.79 -2.46
C SER A 388 31.02 17.80 -2.71
N PHE A 389 30.47 16.65 -3.09
CA PHE A 389 29.02 16.51 -3.14
C PHE A 389 28.42 16.62 -1.73
N SER A 390 27.17 17.06 -1.64
CA SER A 390 26.36 16.85 -0.45
C SER A 390 25.38 15.71 -0.71
N TYR A 391 25.08 14.95 0.34
CA TYR A 391 23.98 14.02 0.27
C TYR A 391 22.66 14.78 0.44
N GLY A 392 21.75 14.56 -0.51
CA GLY A 392 20.35 14.96 -0.40
C GLY A 392 19.50 13.98 0.41
#